data_AF-A0A972YC59-F1
#
_entry.id   AF-A0A972YC59-F1
#
_cell.length_a   1.000
_cell.length_b   1.000
_cell.length_c   1.000
_cell.angle_alpha   90.00
_cell.angle_beta   90.00
_cell.angle_gamma   90.00
#
_symmetry.space_group_name_H-M   'P 1'
#
loop_
_entity.id
_entity.type
_entity.pdbx_description
1 polymer ?
#
loop_
_entity_poly.entity_id
_entity_poly.type
_entity_poly.pdbx_seq_one_letter_code
_entity_poly.pdbx_strand_id
1 'polypeptide(L)'
;MLYQVKPWVSHSSGESELTAETTDVNPSPYFADRASIEQVEEGFELAPKFDADGLIACITTAAETGEVLMLGYMNREALQLTIASGEAHYWSRSRQQLWHKGATSGLTQRIVEMRVDEDQDAI
;
A
#
# COMPACT_ATOMS: atom_id res chain seq x y z
N MET A 1 8.33 9.36 8.85
CA MET A 1 9.73 8.95 8.59
C MET A 1 9.92 8.90 7.07
N LEU A 2 10.83 9.69 6.49
CA LEU A 2 11.05 9.72 5.03
C LEU A 2 11.80 8.45 4.60
N TYR A 3 11.20 7.62 3.75
CA TYR A 3 11.92 6.54 3.05
C TYR A 3 12.41 7.01 1.69
N GLN A 4 13.71 6.86 1.42
CA GLN A 4 14.27 6.95 0.07
C GLN A 4 14.28 5.55 -0.56
N VAL A 5 13.46 5.35 -1.60
CA VAL A 5 13.44 4.11 -2.38
C VAL A 5 14.55 4.19 -3.44
N LYS A 6 15.53 3.29 -3.37
CA LYS A 6 16.55 3.14 -4.43
C LYS A 6 15.91 2.50 -5.68
N PRO A 7 16.25 2.93 -6.90
CA PRO A 7 15.73 2.30 -8.12
C PRO A 7 16.29 0.88 -8.28
N TRP A 8 15.40 -0.06 -8.59
CA TRP A 8 15.71 -1.46 -8.89
C TRP A 8 16.27 -1.62 -10.31
N VAL A 9 17.25 -2.51 -10.49
CA VAL A 9 17.88 -2.82 -11.78
C VAL A 9 17.39 -4.19 -12.25
N SER A 10 16.83 -4.25 -13.46
CA SER A 10 16.30 -5.47 -14.04
C SER A 10 17.40 -6.45 -14.43
N HIS A 11 17.20 -7.73 -14.11
CA HIS A 11 17.80 -8.85 -14.84
C HIS A 11 16.69 -9.79 -15.28
N SER A 12 16.63 -10.03 -16.59
CA SER A 12 15.73 -10.95 -17.26
C SER A 12 16.26 -12.38 -17.22
N SER A 13 15.39 -13.37 -16.95
CA SER A 13 15.20 -14.58 -17.79
C SER A 13 14.42 -15.68 -17.06
N GLY A 14 13.43 -16.28 -17.74
CA GLY A 14 13.02 -17.67 -17.53
C GLY A 14 11.54 -17.87 -17.23
N GLU A 15 10.76 -18.28 -18.23
CA GLU A 15 9.40 -18.83 -18.09
C GLU A 15 9.47 -20.30 -17.62
N SER A 16 8.62 -20.70 -16.67
CA SER A 16 8.23 -22.10 -16.44
C SER A 16 6.82 -22.21 -15.87
N GLU A 17 6.09 -23.22 -16.36
CA GLU A 17 4.67 -23.58 -16.14
C GLU A 17 4.12 -23.46 -14.70
N LEU A 18 2.88 -22.95 -14.59
CA LEU A 18 2.09 -22.83 -13.36
C LEU A 18 1.16 -24.04 -13.18
N THR A 19 1.46 -24.90 -12.20
CA THR A 19 0.47 -25.77 -11.54
C THR A 19 -0.13 -25.05 -10.35
N ALA A 20 -1.46 -25.05 -10.26
CA ALA A 20 -2.22 -24.33 -9.25
C ALA A 20 -2.06 -24.93 -7.83
N GLU A 21 -1.29 -24.25 -6.99
CA GLU A 21 -1.47 -24.16 -5.53
C GLU A 21 -1.16 -22.72 -5.13
N THR A 22 -2.18 -21.88 -4.99
CA THR A 22 -2.02 -20.47 -4.60
C THR A 22 -1.68 -20.37 -3.11
N THR A 23 -0.40 -20.55 -2.79
CA THR A 23 0.18 -19.97 -1.60
C THR A 23 0.55 -18.54 -1.96
N ASP A 24 -0.13 -17.58 -1.34
CA ASP A 24 0.06 -16.14 -1.51
C ASP A 24 1.39 -15.70 -0.86
N VAL A 25 2.51 -16.17 -1.43
CA VAL A 25 3.87 -15.80 -1.03
C VAL A 25 4.54 -15.12 -2.20
N ASN A 26 4.02 -13.96 -2.59
CA ASN A 26 4.89 -12.93 -3.12
C ASN A 26 5.34 -12.08 -1.93
N PRO A 27 6.58 -12.24 -1.41
CA PRO A 27 7.07 -11.32 -0.39
C PRO A 27 7.15 -9.94 -1.04
N SER A 28 6.15 -9.12 -0.75
CA SER A 28 6.16 -7.71 -1.07
C SER A 28 7.51 -7.15 -0.65
N PRO A 29 8.29 -6.51 -1.53
CA PRO A 29 9.52 -5.85 -1.08
C PRO A 29 9.22 -4.71 -0.10
N TYR A 30 7.95 -4.35 0.08
CA TYR A 30 7.49 -3.25 0.91
C TYR A 30 7.03 -3.65 2.31
N PHE A 31 6.62 -4.90 2.55
CA PHE A 31 5.98 -5.29 3.81
C PHE A 31 6.73 -6.41 4.52
N ALA A 32 7.11 -6.18 5.77
CA ALA A 32 7.63 -7.19 6.67
C ALA A 32 6.49 -7.97 7.36
N ASP A 33 6.82 -9.14 7.89
CA ASP A 33 5.95 -9.89 8.78
C ASP A 33 5.87 -9.21 10.16
N ARG A 34 4.71 -9.31 10.81
CA ARG A 34 4.52 -8.80 12.18
C ARG A 34 5.11 -9.78 13.19
N ALA A 35 6.24 -9.43 13.81
CA ALA A 35 6.97 -10.30 14.72
C ALA A 35 6.75 -9.97 16.20
N SER A 36 6.68 -8.69 16.57
CA SER A 36 6.39 -8.23 17.94
C SER A 36 5.80 -6.82 17.94
N ILE A 37 5.28 -6.37 19.10
CA ILE A 37 4.77 -5.00 19.26
C ILE A 37 5.91 -4.00 19.03
N GLU A 38 7.07 -4.23 19.64
CA GLU A 38 8.24 -3.37 19.53
C GLU A 38 8.74 -3.27 18.08
N GLN A 39 8.68 -4.36 17.32
CA GLN A 39 9.04 -4.34 15.89
C GLN A 39 8.07 -3.49 15.06
N VAL A 40 6.77 -3.53 15.38
CA VAL A 40 5.74 -2.77 14.66
C VAL A 40 5.75 -1.29 15.04
N GLU A 41 5.77 -0.99 16.33
CA GLU A 41 5.53 0.37 16.84
C GLU A 41 6.83 1.20 16.91
N GLU A 42 7.98 0.56 17.16
CA GLU A 42 9.27 1.22 17.33
C GLU A 42 10.29 0.90 16.22
N GLY A 43 9.97 -0.06 15.34
CA GLY A 43 10.87 -0.52 14.28
C GLY A 43 10.93 0.38 13.04
N PHE A 44 11.73 -0.08 12.07
CA PHE A 44 11.94 0.59 10.78
C PHE A 44 11.37 -0.20 9.60
N GLU A 45 10.56 -1.22 9.88
CA GLU A 45 9.94 -2.05 8.88
C GLU A 45 8.44 -1.75 8.84
N LEU A 46 7.92 -1.55 7.63
CA LEU A 46 6.49 -1.40 7.42
C LEU A 46 5.87 -2.82 7.47
N ALA A 47 5.02 -3.08 8.44
CA ALA A 47 4.31 -4.33 8.63
C ALA A 47 2.80 -4.07 8.82
N PRO A 48 2.07 -3.64 7.76
CA PRO A 48 0.70 -3.18 7.88
C PRO A 48 -0.25 -4.29 8.34
N LYS A 49 -1.19 -3.93 9.20
CA LYS A 49 -2.26 -4.80 9.68
C LYS A 49 -3.51 -4.52 8.87
N PHE A 50 -3.84 -5.48 8.02
CA PHE A 50 -5.10 -5.51 7.31
C PHE A 50 -6.16 -6.17 8.19
N ASP A 51 -7.39 -5.69 8.11
CA ASP A 51 -8.54 -6.25 8.82
C ASP A 51 -8.95 -7.63 8.26
N ALA A 52 -10.05 -8.17 8.80
CA ALA A 52 -10.57 -9.48 8.39
C ALA A 52 -11.02 -9.54 6.91
N ASP A 53 -11.28 -8.39 6.29
CA ASP A 53 -11.63 -8.26 4.87
C ASP A 53 -10.38 -8.00 3.99
N GLY A 54 -9.19 -7.98 4.59
CA GLY A 54 -7.93 -7.69 3.91
C GLY A 54 -7.73 -6.21 3.59
N LEU A 55 -8.34 -5.31 4.37
CA LEU A 55 -8.34 -3.86 4.13
C LEU A 55 -7.64 -3.08 5.24
N ILE A 56 -7.06 -1.93 4.88
CA ILE A 56 -6.53 -0.92 5.79
C ILE A 56 -7.23 0.42 5.51
N ALA A 57 -7.54 1.18 6.56
CA ALA A 57 -8.14 2.50 6.40
C ALA A 57 -7.08 3.50 5.89
N CYS A 58 -7.49 4.44 5.03
CA CYS A 58 -6.60 5.49 4.55
C CYS A 58 -7.31 6.84 4.58
N ILE A 59 -6.72 7.81 5.26
CA ILE A 59 -7.17 9.20 5.28
C ILE A 59 -6.28 10.03 4.36
N THR A 60 -6.87 10.56 3.30
CA THR A 60 -6.15 11.44 2.38
C THR A 60 -6.34 12.89 2.79
N THR A 61 -5.24 13.61 2.94
CA THR A 61 -5.23 15.04 3.20
C THR A 61 -4.60 15.82 2.04
N ALA A 62 -5.02 17.07 1.88
CA ALA A 62 -4.34 18.00 0.98
C ALA A 62 -2.97 18.38 1.57
N ALA A 63 -1.90 18.16 0.81
CA ALA A 63 -0.53 18.30 1.31
C ALA A 63 -0.18 19.71 1.82
N GLU A 64 -0.79 20.75 1.24
CA GLU A 64 -0.49 22.15 1.60
C GLU A 64 -1.30 22.64 2.80
N THR A 65 -2.52 22.16 2.96
CA THR A 65 -3.48 22.71 3.94
C THR A 65 -3.77 21.76 5.10
N GLY A 66 -3.51 20.46 4.94
CA GLY A 66 -3.93 19.41 5.86
C GLY A 66 -5.43 19.11 5.82
N GLU A 67 -6.20 19.70 4.90
CA GLU A 67 -7.63 19.44 4.78
C GLU A 67 -7.89 17.97 4.43
N VAL A 68 -8.80 17.32 5.16
CA VAL A 68 -9.22 15.94 4.85
C VAL A 68 -10.05 15.95 3.56
N LEU A 69 -9.55 15.27 2.54
CA LEU A 69 -10.21 15.17 1.24
C LEU A 69 -11.12 13.94 1.16
N MET A 70 -10.67 12.80 1.71
CA MET A 70 -11.44 11.57 1.70
C MET A 70 -10.95 10.56 2.72
N LEU A 71 -11.86 9.67 3.11
CA LEU A 71 -11.57 8.37 3.70
C LEU A 71 -11.72 7.31 2.60
N GLY A 72 -10.70 6.48 2.44
CA GLY A 72 -10.67 5.32 1.56
C GLY A 72 -10.24 4.06 2.31
N TYR A 73 -10.22 2.95 1.57
CA TYR A 73 -9.66 1.69 2.03
C TYR A 73 -8.64 1.22 1.00
N MET A 74 -7.59 0.54 1.44
CA MET A 74 -6.61 -0.10 0.57
C MET A 74 -6.57 -1.58 0.91
N ASN A 75 -6.59 -2.46 -0.08
CA ASN A 75 -6.11 -3.82 0.12
C ASN A 75 -4.58 -3.83 -0.01
N ARG A 76 -3.96 -5.00 0.21
CA ARG A 76 -2.50 -5.18 0.07
C ARG A 76 -1.96 -4.64 -1.25
N GLU A 77 -2.59 -4.99 -2.36
CA GLU A 77 -2.21 -4.55 -3.71
C GLU A 77 -2.30 -3.03 -3.89
N ALA A 78 -3.39 -2.41 -3.44
CA ALA A 78 -3.57 -0.97 -3.53
C ALA A 78 -2.50 -0.19 -2.76
N LEU A 79 -2.12 -0.65 -1.56
CA LEU A 79 -1.06 -0.01 -0.79
C LEU A 79 0.30 -0.17 -1.49
N GLN A 80 0.61 -1.36 -2.01
CA GLN A 80 1.84 -1.61 -2.77
C GLN A 80 1.93 -0.72 -4.01
N LEU A 81 0.86 -0.63 -4.79
CA LEU A 81 0.81 0.20 -5.98
C LEU A 81 0.93 1.69 -5.62
N THR A 82 0.32 2.12 -4.52
CA THR A 82 0.45 3.50 -4.05
C THR A 82 1.91 3.84 -3.71
N ILE A 83 2.60 2.95 -2.99
CA ILE A 83 4.02 3.13 -2.66
C ILE A 83 4.88 3.11 -3.93
N ALA A 84 4.64 2.15 -4.83
CA ALA A 84 5.46 1.95 -6.02
C ALA A 84 5.29 3.06 -7.08
N SER A 85 4.05 3.53 -7.28
CA SER A 85 3.73 4.53 -8.32
C SER A 85 3.84 5.97 -7.81
N GLY A 86 3.72 6.20 -6.50
CA GLY A 86 3.54 7.54 -5.95
C GLY A 86 2.17 8.17 -6.28
N GLU A 87 1.19 7.37 -6.72
CA GLU A 87 -0.18 7.79 -7.02
C GLU A 87 -1.19 6.98 -6.19
N ALA A 88 -2.26 7.61 -5.70
CA ALA A 88 -3.21 6.95 -4.81
C ALA A 88 -4.02 5.85 -5.51
N HIS A 89 -3.91 4.64 -4.98
CA HIS A 89 -4.74 3.48 -5.34
C HIS A 89 -5.58 3.07 -4.13
N TYR A 90 -6.85 2.79 -4.36
CA TYR A 90 -7.79 2.35 -3.32
C TYR A 90 -8.43 1.02 -3.71
N TRP A 91 -9.01 0.35 -2.73
CA TRP A 91 -9.94 -0.75 -2.92
C TRP A 91 -11.39 -0.27 -2.78
N SER A 92 -12.18 -0.42 -3.85
CA SER A 92 -13.60 -0.13 -3.79
C SER A 92 -14.35 -1.30 -3.16
N ARG A 93 -14.76 -1.17 -1.90
CA ARG A 93 -15.53 -2.21 -1.18
C ARG A 93 -16.85 -2.57 -1.85
N SER A 94 -17.53 -1.61 -2.48
CA SER A 94 -18.81 -1.86 -3.14
C SER A 94 -18.66 -2.56 -4.49
N ARG A 95 -17.56 -2.30 -5.20
CA ARG A 95 -17.28 -2.88 -6.52
C ARG A 95 -16.33 -4.07 -6.46
N GLN A 96 -15.71 -4.31 -5.30
CA GLN A 96 -14.70 -5.35 -5.08
C GLN A 96 -13.59 -5.29 -6.14
N GLN A 97 -13.06 -4.08 -6.36
CA GLN A 97 -12.03 -3.85 -7.36
C GLN A 97 -11.01 -2.82 -6.90
N LEU A 98 -9.80 -2.96 -7.43
CA LEU A 98 -8.77 -1.94 -7.39
C LEU A 98 -9.23 -0.69 -8.17
N TRP A 99 -8.90 0.48 -7.61
CA TRP A 99 -9.22 1.77 -8.19
C TRP A 99 -8.03 2.71 -8.12
N HIS A 100 -7.41 2.96 -9.26
CA HIS A 100 -6.48 4.07 -9.41
C HIS A 100 -7.28 5.38 -9.41
N LYS A 101 -7.12 6.17 -8.34
CA LYS A 101 -7.88 7.40 -8.14
C LYS A 101 -7.62 8.36 -9.28
N GLY A 102 -8.69 8.77 -9.95
CA GLY A 102 -8.62 9.74 -11.03
C GLY A 102 -8.22 9.17 -12.40
N ALA A 103 -7.97 7.86 -12.54
CA ALA A 103 -7.60 7.26 -13.83
C ALA A 103 -8.59 7.55 -14.97
N THR A 104 -9.89 7.68 -14.65
CA THR A 104 -10.92 8.05 -15.63
C THR A 104 -11.16 9.55 -15.72
N SER A 105 -11.06 10.28 -14.61
CA SER A 105 -11.44 11.71 -14.55
C SER A 105 -10.27 12.68 -14.76
N GLY A 106 -9.03 12.20 -14.74
CA GLY A 106 -7.81 13.01 -14.71
C GLY A 106 -7.50 13.65 -13.35
N LEU A 107 -8.35 13.46 -12.33
CA LEU A 107 -8.15 14.01 -10.98
C LEU A 107 -7.35 13.02 -10.11
N THR A 108 -6.13 12.75 -10.53
CA THR A 108 -5.19 11.88 -9.81
C THR A 108 -4.69 12.54 -8.53
N GLN A 109 -4.27 11.71 -7.58
CA GLN A 109 -3.70 12.15 -6.31
C GLN A 109 -2.27 11.66 -6.24
N ARG A 110 -1.30 12.56 -6.42
CA ARG A 110 0.12 12.26 -6.24
C ARG A 110 0.50 12.35 -4.77
N ILE A 111 1.20 11.34 -4.27
CA ILE A 111 1.64 11.26 -2.89
C ILE A 111 2.83 12.20 -2.66
N VAL A 112 2.72 13.06 -1.64
CA VAL A 112 3.82 13.94 -1.17
C VAL A 112 4.49 13.32 0.05
N GLU A 113 3.70 12.81 0.98
CA GLU A 113 4.11 12.08 2.16
C GLU A 113 3.07 10.98 2.42
N MET A 114 3.52 9.86 2.98
CA MET A 114 2.66 8.82 3.53
C MET A 114 3.10 8.56 4.97
N ARG A 115 2.12 8.44 5.87
CA ARG A 115 2.34 8.08 7.26
C ARG A 115 1.56 6.81 7.56
N VAL A 116 1.87 6.22 8.69
CA VAL A 116 1.20 5.04 9.23
C VAL A 116 0.99 5.32 10.71
N ASP A 117 -0.12 4.85 11.26
CA ASP A 117 -0.34 4.91 12.71
C ASP A 117 0.54 3.90 13.47
N GLU A 118 0.45 3.95 14.80
CA GLU A 118 1.37 3.24 15.70
C GLU A 118 1.30 1.72 15.52
N ASP A 119 0.10 1.13 15.56
CA ASP A 119 -0.07 -0.32 15.37
C ASP A 119 -0.21 -0.74 13.89
N GLN A 120 -0.07 0.23 12.99
CA GLN A 120 -0.03 0.09 11.54
C GLN A 120 -1.33 -0.47 10.91
N ASP A 121 -2.50 -0.08 11.42
CA ASP A 121 -3.80 -0.40 10.83
C ASP A 121 -4.53 0.80 10.19
N ALA A 122 -3.85 1.95 10.11
CA ALA A 122 -4.28 3.08 9.29
C ALA A 122 -3.12 3.82 8.60
N ILE A 123 -3.44 4.40 7.44
CA ILE A 123 -2.57 5.27 6.62
C ILE A 123 -3.07 6.71 6.64
#